data_AF-A0A5K7XNQ5-F1
#
_entry.id   AF-A0A5K7XNQ5-F1
#
_cell.length_a   1.000
_cell.length_b   1.000
_cell.length_c   1.000
_cell.angle_alpha   90.00
_cell.angle_beta   90.00
_cell.angle_gamma   90.00
#
_symmetry.space_group_name_H-M   'P 1'
#
loop_
_entity.id
_entity.type
_entity.pdbx_description
1 polymer ?
#
loop_
_entity_poly.entity_id
_entity_poly.type
_entity_poly.pdbx_seq_one_letter_code
_entity_poly.pdbx_strand_id
1 'polypeptide(L)'
;MADHDPPSDRESARTFRWSLRTLLLVVVPLCIALAYGAGEFRRVSRAVAARNLMMSKAAMSPRAPLADGVLRFRSGAVADADLAAFVPAFNGGLPDGLGTIRVLDLNGSPVSEEAIGRFRVAVPECEVRR
;
A
#
# COMPACT_ATOMS: atom_id res chain seq x y z
N MET A 1 51.31 -34.32 -47.84
CA MET A 1 51.62 -33.13 -47.04
C MET A 1 50.41 -32.22 -47.23
N ALA A 2 49.44 -32.34 -46.33
CA ALA A 2 48.12 -31.71 -46.46
C ALA A 2 48.13 -30.39 -45.70
N ASP A 3 47.71 -29.32 -46.37
CA ASP A 3 47.46 -28.00 -45.80
C ASP A 3 46.48 -28.12 -44.63
N HIS A 4 46.93 -27.67 -43.47
CA HIS A 4 46.11 -27.57 -42.26
C HIS A 4 45.71 -26.10 -42.10
N ASP A 5 44.58 -25.72 -42.70
CA ASP A 5 43.93 -24.45 -42.42
C ASP A 5 43.41 -24.46 -40.98
N PRO A 6 43.75 -23.47 -40.13
CA PRO A 6 43.07 -23.32 -38.85
C PRO A 6 41.67 -22.75 -39.09
N PRO A 7 40.60 -23.35 -38.52
CA PRO A 7 39.31 -22.70 -38.52
C PRO A 7 39.42 -21.39 -37.72
N SER A 8 39.11 -20.31 -38.41
CA SER A 8 38.88 -18.98 -37.87
C SER A 8 37.89 -19.07 -36.71
N ASP A 9 38.38 -19.01 -35.48
CA ASP A 9 37.65 -18.75 -34.22
C ASP A 9 37.05 -17.33 -34.21
N ARG A 10 36.27 -17.03 -35.26
CA ARG A 10 35.34 -15.90 -35.35
C ARG A 10 33.92 -16.36 -35.06
N GLU A 11 33.77 -17.48 -34.36
CA GLU A 11 32.50 -17.83 -33.75
C GLU A 11 32.27 -16.96 -32.51
N SER A 12 31.43 -15.95 -32.71
CA SER A 12 30.33 -15.66 -31.79
C SER A 12 30.61 -14.79 -30.56
N ALA A 13 31.50 -13.80 -30.67
CA ALA A 13 31.28 -12.54 -29.96
C ALA A 13 30.26 -11.67 -30.72
N ARG A 14 29.02 -12.18 -30.91
CA ARG A 14 27.89 -11.34 -31.33
C ARG A 14 27.57 -10.39 -30.18
N THR A 15 28.32 -9.30 -30.09
CA THR A 15 27.88 -8.14 -29.32
C THR A 15 26.60 -7.65 -29.98
N PHE A 16 25.46 -8.00 -29.38
CA PHE A 16 24.17 -7.43 -29.75
C PHE A 16 24.25 -5.92 -29.43
N ARG A 17 24.66 -5.12 -30.42
CA ARG A 17 24.71 -3.66 -30.30
C ARG A 17 23.27 -3.16 -30.38
N TRP A 18 22.59 -3.16 -29.23
CA TRP A 18 21.31 -2.49 -29.09
C TRP A 18 21.50 -1.04 -29.49
N SER A 19 20.76 -0.59 -30.51
CA SER A 19 20.79 0.82 -30.88
C SER A 19 20.27 1.65 -29.69
N LEU A 20 20.81 2.85 -29.49
CA LEU A 20 20.36 3.75 -28.41
C LEU A 20 18.82 3.95 -28.42
N ARG A 21 18.22 3.98 -29.62
CA ARG A 21 16.76 4.01 -29.81
C ARG A 21 16.07 2.77 -29.23
N THR A 22 16.60 1.58 -29.49
CA THR A 22 16.02 0.32 -29.00
C THR A 22 16.17 0.23 -27.48
N LEU A 23 17.29 0.68 -26.91
CA LEU A 23 17.48 0.76 -25.47
C LEU A 23 16.46 1.70 -24.82
N LEU A 24 16.24 2.89 -25.39
CA LEU A 24 15.26 3.86 -24.90
C LEU A 24 13.83 3.32 -24.97
N LEU A 25 13.47 2.61 -26.05
CA LEU A 25 12.14 2.03 -26.23
C LEU A 25 11.79 0.92 -25.24
N VAL A 26 12.80 0.25 -24.64
CA VAL A 26 12.57 -0.80 -23.64
C VAL A 26 12.74 -0.26 -22.22
N VAL A 27 13.79 0.53 -21.98
CA VAL A 27 14.14 1.00 -20.63
C VAL A 27 13.16 2.05 -20.13
N VAL A 28 12.73 3.00 -20.96
CA VAL A 28 11.80 4.05 -20.53
C VAL A 28 10.45 3.48 -20.05
N PRO A 29 9.73 2.64 -20.82
CA PRO A 29 8.48 2.05 -20.33
C PRO A 29 8.70 1.10 -19.15
N LEU A 30 9.83 0.39 -19.09
CA LEU A 30 10.17 -0.43 -17.93
C LEU A 30 10.37 0.42 -16.66
N CYS A 31 11.09 1.54 -16.74
CA CYS A 31 11.26 2.47 -15.64
C CYS A 31 9.93 3.09 -15.20
N ILE A 32 9.06 3.44 -16.15
CA ILE A 32 7.71 3.93 -15.85
C ILE A 32 6.91 2.83 -15.14
N ALA A 33 6.88 1.60 -15.67
CA ALA A 33 6.18 0.47 -15.06
C ALA A 33 6.68 0.18 -13.64
N LEU A 34 8.00 0.23 -13.40
CA LEU A 34 8.60 0.08 -12.08
C LEU A 34 8.26 1.24 -11.14
N ALA A 35 8.27 2.48 -11.63
CA ALA A 35 7.94 3.66 -10.84
C ALA A 35 6.46 3.66 -10.40
N TYR A 36 5.56 3.35 -11.33
CA TYR A 36 4.13 3.20 -11.05
C TYR A 36 3.87 2.00 -10.13
N GLY A 37 4.48 0.85 -10.41
CA GLY A 37 4.36 -0.34 -9.57
C GLY A 37 4.88 -0.11 -8.15
N ALA A 38 5.99 0.61 -7.98
CA ALA A 38 6.52 0.96 -6.68
C ALA A 38 5.61 1.96 -5.93
N GLY A 39 4.97 2.88 -6.65
CA GLY A 39 3.99 3.82 -6.08
C GLY A 39 2.76 3.10 -5.54
N GLU A 40 2.15 2.25 -6.35
CA GLU A 40 1.00 1.44 -5.97
C GLU A 40 1.35 0.45 -4.85
N PHE A 41 2.50 -0.21 -4.92
CA PHE A 41 2.97 -1.10 -3.85
C PHE A 41 3.12 -0.36 -2.51
N ARG A 42 3.69 0.85 -2.52
CA ARG A 42 3.81 1.68 -1.30
C ARG A 42 2.45 2.09 -0.77
N ARG A 43 1.50 2.44 -1.65
CA ARG A 43 0.13 2.81 -1.26
C ARG A 43 -0.58 1.63 -0.59
N VAL A 44 -0.55 0.45 -1.21
CA VAL A 44 -1.15 -0.78 -0.68
C VAL A 44 -0.48 -1.19 0.63
N SER A 45 0.86 -1.16 0.69
CA SER A 45 1.62 -1.49 1.90
C SER A 45 1.25 -0.59 3.08
N ARG A 46 1.12 0.72 2.84
CA ARG A 46 0.65 1.67 3.87
C ARG A 46 -0.78 1.40 4.32
N ALA A 47 -1.69 1.08 3.39
CA ALA A 47 -3.07 0.73 3.73
C ALA A 47 -3.14 -0.56 4.57
N VAL A 48 -2.34 -1.57 4.24
CA VAL A 48 -2.24 -2.81 5.02
C VAL A 48 -1.65 -2.56 6.42
N ALA A 49 -0.58 -1.76 6.52
CA ALA A 49 0.02 -1.40 7.79
C ALA A 49 -0.96 -0.62 8.69
N ALA A 50 -1.67 0.36 8.13
CA ALA A 50 -2.71 1.12 8.80
C ALA A 50 -3.84 0.21 9.31
N ARG A 51 -4.28 -0.75 8.48
CA ARG A 51 -5.28 -1.75 8.88
C ARG A 51 -4.78 -2.62 10.03
N ASN A 52 -3.55 -3.11 9.96
CA ASN A 52 -2.99 -3.96 11.01
C ASN A 52 -2.90 -3.21 12.34
N LEU A 53 -2.48 -1.94 12.31
CA LEU A 53 -2.47 -1.08 13.50
C LEU A 53 -3.88 -0.90 14.06
N MET A 54 -4.83 -0.54 13.20
CA MET A 54 -6.24 -0.34 13.55
C MET A 54 -6.84 -1.59 14.20
N MET A 55 -6.64 -2.77 13.61
CA MET A 55 -7.14 -4.04 14.13
C MET A 55 -6.45 -4.48 15.43
N SER A 56 -5.16 -4.19 15.60
CA SER A 56 -4.45 -4.50 16.84
C SER A 56 -5.02 -3.77 18.06
N LYS A 57 -5.59 -2.57 17.83
CA LYS A 57 -6.19 -1.68 18.84
C LYS A 57 -7.70 -1.87 18.98
N ALA A 58 -8.34 -2.53 18.03
CA ALA A 58 -9.78 -2.80 18.04
C ALA A 58 -10.17 -3.69 19.23
N ALA A 59 -11.37 -3.46 19.77
CA ALA A 59 -12.00 -4.31 20.77
C ALA A 59 -12.64 -5.57 20.15
N MET A 60 -12.52 -5.76 18.83
CA MET A 60 -13.08 -6.89 18.11
C MET A 60 -12.05 -7.94 17.73
N SER A 61 -12.52 -9.17 17.48
CA SER A 61 -11.70 -10.24 16.91
C SER A 61 -11.39 -9.93 15.44
N PRO A 62 -10.13 -10.11 14.96
CA PRO A 62 -9.75 -9.83 13.57
C PRO A 62 -10.53 -10.63 12.51
N ARG A 63 -11.21 -11.70 12.93
CA ARG A 63 -12.02 -12.59 12.08
C ARG A 63 -13.52 -12.34 12.18
N ALA A 64 -13.97 -11.47 13.08
CA ALA A 64 -15.38 -11.16 13.20
C ALA A 64 -15.78 -10.15 12.11
N PRO A 65 -16.88 -10.40 11.37
CA PRO A 65 -17.43 -9.39 10.48
C PRO A 65 -17.79 -8.14 11.30
N LEU A 66 -17.53 -6.96 10.75
CA LEU A 66 -17.97 -5.69 11.33
C LEU A 66 -19.50 -5.70 11.41
N ALA A 67 -20.05 -5.88 12.61
CA ALA A 67 -21.48 -5.70 12.83
C ALA A 67 -21.84 -4.27 12.39
N ASP A 68 -22.66 -4.16 11.34
CA ASP A 68 -23.18 -2.90 10.80
C ASP A 68 -22.13 -1.85 10.38
N GLY A 69 -20.88 -2.27 10.12
CA GLY A 69 -19.80 -1.36 9.74
C GLY A 69 -19.26 -0.50 10.89
N VAL A 70 -19.51 -0.89 12.14
CA VAL A 70 -19.00 -0.21 13.34
C VAL A 70 -17.68 -0.86 13.78
N LEU A 71 -16.61 -0.08 13.78
CA LEU A 71 -15.34 -0.47 14.37
C LEU A 71 -15.19 0.18 15.75
N ARG A 72 -15.20 -0.65 16.80
CA ARG A 72 -14.99 -0.21 18.18
C ARG A 72 -13.57 -0.47 18.66
N PHE A 73 -12.93 0.54 19.22
CA PHE A 73 -11.61 0.42 19.84
C PHE A 73 -11.68 0.02 21.31
N ARG A 74 -10.58 -0.53 21.82
CA ARG A 74 -10.40 -0.70 23.27
C ARG A 74 -10.30 0.68 23.91
N SER A 75 -10.80 0.80 25.15
CA SER A 75 -10.75 2.06 25.88
C SER A 75 -9.32 2.57 26.03
N GLY A 76 -9.08 3.84 25.70
CA GLY A 76 -7.76 4.47 25.82
C GLY A 76 -6.71 3.99 24.81
N ALA A 77 -7.07 3.17 23.81
CA ALA A 77 -6.10 2.53 22.94
C ALA A 77 -5.65 3.39 21.74
N VAL A 78 -6.36 4.48 21.46
CA VAL A 78 -6.11 5.36 20.30
C VAL A 78 -5.62 6.72 20.75
N ALA A 79 -4.52 7.18 20.17
CA ALA A 79 -4.02 8.55 20.31
C ALA A 79 -4.20 9.34 19.00
N ASP A 80 -3.97 10.65 19.04
CA ASP A 80 -4.03 11.53 17.86
C ASP A 80 -3.19 11.02 16.67
N ALA A 81 -2.00 10.50 16.95
CA ALA A 81 -1.09 9.96 15.94
C ALA A 81 -1.65 8.68 15.29
N ASP A 82 -2.37 7.85 16.04
CA ASP A 82 -2.99 6.63 15.52
C ASP A 82 -4.13 6.99 14.56
N LEU A 83 -4.93 8.01 14.89
CA LEU A 83 -6.05 8.43 14.06
C LEU A 83 -5.58 8.89 12.67
N ALA A 84 -4.46 9.64 12.61
CA ALA A 84 -3.83 10.01 11.34
C ALA A 84 -3.31 8.78 10.56
N ALA A 85 -2.78 7.79 11.27
CA ALA A 85 -2.30 6.55 10.67
C ALA A 85 -3.42 5.65 10.14
N PHE A 86 -4.67 5.87 10.53
CA PHE A 86 -5.82 5.09 10.03
C PHE A 86 -6.32 5.57 8.65
N VAL A 87 -6.11 6.84 8.29
CA VAL A 87 -6.60 7.43 7.02
C VAL A 87 -6.28 6.57 5.77
N PRO A 88 -5.06 6.01 5.60
CA PRO A 88 -4.76 5.14 4.45
C PRO A 88 -5.58 3.85 4.41
N ALA A 89 -6.05 3.34 5.56
CA ALA A 89 -6.90 2.15 5.59
C ALA A 89 -8.30 2.42 5.02
N PHE A 90 -8.80 3.66 5.15
CA PHE A 90 -10.09 4.07 4.60
C PHE A 90 -9.97 4.47 3.12
N ASN A 91 -8.94 5.24 2.76
CA ASN A 91 -8.72 5.76 1.40
C ASN A 91 -7.97 4.79 0.45
N GLY A 92 -7.44 3.69 0.99
CA GLY A 92 -6.56 2.77 0.26
C GLY A 92 -7.27 1.71 -0.56
N GLY A 93 -8.59 1.56 -0.45
CA GLY A 93 -9.33 0.41 -0.98
C GLY A 93 -8.92 -0.85 -0.22
N LEU A 94 -9.71 -1.24 0.78
CA LEU A 94 -9.45 -2.48 1.50
C LEU A 94 -9.52 -3.66 0.51
N PRO A 95 -8.46 -4.49 0.35
CA PRO A 95 -8.63 -5.75 -0.34
C PRO A 95 -9.69 -6.57 0.41
N ASP A 96 -10.66 -7.05 -0.35
CA ASP A 96 -11.96 -7.59 0.08
C ASP A 96 -11.93 -8.34 1.41
N GLY A 97 -12.88 -8.02 2.30
CA GLY A 97 -13.18 -8.84 3.49
C GLY A 97 -13.54 -8.08 4.77
N LEU A 98 -13.27 -6.78 4.84
CA LEU A 98 -13.86 -5.91 5.86
C LEU A 98 -14.90 -5.06 5.15
N GLY A 99 -16.18 -5.23 5.49
CA GLY A 99 -17.23 -4.33 5.02
C GLY A 99 -16.84 -2.87 5.29
N THR A 100 -17.41 -1.93 4.52
CA THR A 100 -17.14 -0.51 4.67
C THR A 100 -17.31 -0.08 6.13
N ILE A 101 -16.22 0.36 6.76
CA ILE A 101 -16.28 0.93 8.12
C ILE A 101 -16.98 2.28 7.99
N ARG A 102 -18.18 2.37 8.56
CA ARG A 102 -19.01 3.58 8.53
C ARG A 102 -18.92 4.35 9.84
N VAL A 103 -18.62 3.66 10.93
CA VAL A 103 -18.54 4.26 12.27
C VAL A 103 -17.27 3.82 12.94
N LEU A 104 -16.55 4.78 13.50
CA LEU A 104 -15.34 4.62 14.28
C LEU A 104 -15.63 5.02 15.74
N ASP A 105 -15.78 4.04 16.63
CA ASP A 105 -16.02 4.29 18.05
C ASP A 105 -14.70 4.26 18.84
N LEU A 106 -14.26 5.44 19.27
CA LEU A 106 -13.03 5.67 20.02
C LEU A 106 -13.12 5.18 21.48
N ASN A 107 -14.31 4.92 22.00
CA ASN A 107 -14.58 4.33 23.31
C ASN A 107 -13.77 4.98 24.44
N GLY A 108 -13.85 6.30 24.59
CA GLY A 108 -13.11 7.05 25.62
C GLY A 108 -11.61 7.19 25.38
N SER A 109 -11.12 6.97 24.17
CA SER A 109 -9.72 7.22 23.82
C SER A 109 -9.36 8.71 23.87
N PRO A 110 -8.15 9.09 24.35
CA PRO A 110 -7.72 10.48 24.55
C PRO A 110 -7.31 11.14 23.23
N VAL A 111 -8.28 11.31 22.32
CA VAL A 111 -8.08 11.92 21.01
C VAL A 111 -8.60 13.35 21.03
N SER A 112 -7.79 14.32 20.60
CA SER A 112 -8.17 15.73 20.52
C SER A 112 -9.28 15.98 19.49
N GLU A 113 -10.09 17.03 19.69
CA GLU A 113 -11.07 17.46 18.69
C GLU A 113 -10.40 17.86 17.37
N GLU A 114 -9.19 18.40 17.44
CA GLU A 114 -8.39 18.79 16.27
C GLU A 114 -7.98 17.56 15.44
N ALA A 115 -7.59 16.47 16.09
CA ALA A 115 -7.29 15.21 15.41
C ALA A 115 -8.55 14.60 14.78
N ILE A 116 -9.69 14.62 15.50
CA ILE A 116 -10.98 14.15 14.97
C ILE A 116 -11.41 14.99 13.76
N GLY A 117 -11.27 16.32 13.83
CA GLY A 117 -11.58 17.23 12.74
C GLY A 117 -10.74 16.94 11.50
N ARG A 118 -9.42 16.77 11.66
CA ARG A 118 -8.53 16.38 10.55
C ARG A 118 -8.92 15.04 9.93
N PHE A 119 -9.29 14.06 10.76
CA PHE A 119 -9.72 12.76 10.27
C PHE A 119 -11.04 12.85 9.48
N ARG A 120 -12.04 13.59 9.97
CA ARG A 120 -13.32 13.81 9.27
C ARG A 120 -13.14 14.51 7.92
N VAL A 121 -12.19 15.43 7.81
CA VAL A 121 -11.84 16.05 6.52
C VAL A 121 -11.22 15.03 5.56
N ALA A 122 -10.39 14.13 6.08
CA ALA A 122 -9.69 13.13 5.26
C ALA A 122 -10.55 11.90 4.91
N VAL A 123 -11.59 11.61 5.70
CA VAL A 123 -12.49 10.44 5.60
C VAL A 123 -13.93 10.87 5.93
N PRO A 124 -14.59 11.65 5.06
CA PRO A 124 -15.90 12.25 5.34
C PRO A 124 -17.04 11.22 5.44
N GLU A 125 -16.89 10.04 4.86
CA GLU A 125 -17.85 8.94 4.89
C GLU A 125 -17.89 8.19 6.24
N CYS A 126 -16.94 8.45 7.13
CA CYS A 126 -16.80 7.76 8.40
C CYS A 126 -17.25 8.66 9.58
N GLU A 127 -18.24 8.19 10.33
CA GLU A 127 -18.71 8.84 11.55
C GLU A 127 -17.77 8.50 12.72
N VAL A 128 -17.15 9.50 13.34
CA VAL A 128 -16.30 9.31 14.53
C VAL A 128 -17.12 9.57 15.80
N ARG A 129 -17.27 8.52 16.62
CA ARG A 129 -17.93 8.51 17.94
C ARG A 129 -16.90 8.39 19.06
N ARG A 130 -17.22 8.92 20.23
CA ARG A 130 -16.39 8.85 21.44
C ARG A 130 -16.97 7.92 22.48
#